data_AF-A0A357G215-F1
#
_entry.id   AF-A0A357G215-F1
#
_cell.length_a   1.000
_cell.length_b   1.000
_cell.length_c   1.000
_cell.angle_alpha   90.00
_cell.angle_beta   90.00
_cell.angle_gamma   90.00
#
_symmetry.space_group_name_H-M   'P 1'
#
loop_
_entity.id
_entity.type
_entity.pdbx_description
1 polymer ?
#
loop_
_entity_poly.entity_id
_entity_poly.type
_entity_poly.pdbx_seq_one_letter_code
_entity_poly.pdbx_strand_id
1 'polypeptide(L)' 'LGVTAQLVTADIAASLGLGKPGGALISRLHPASPLKKAGLAVGDVVTSFNGKAIRDPSE' A
#
# COMPACT_ATOMS: atom_id res chain seq x y z
N LEU A 1 14.71 -5.39 8.18
CA LEU A 1 13.85 -4.25 8.56
C LEU A 1 12.95 -3.95 7.37
N GLY A 2 11.82 -4.65 7.27
CA GLY A 2 11.08 -4.73 6.00
C GLY A 2 9.60 -4.41 6.15
N VAL A 3 9.00 -4.11 5.01
CA VAL A 3 7.55 -4.03 4.81
C VAL A 3 7.20 -5.01 3.70
N THR A 4 6.09 -5.73 3.87
CA THR A 4 5.47 -6.47 2.78
C THR A 4 4.23 -5.68 2.38
N ALA A 5 4.24 -5.22 1.14
CA ALA A 5 3.08 -4.60 0.54
C ALA A 5 2.60 -5.47 -0.62
N GLN A 6 1.28 -5.56 -0.76
CA GLN A 6 0.63 -6.17 -1.91
C GLN A 6 0.04 -5.08 -2.78
N LEU A 7 0.11 -5.30 -4.08
CA LEU A 7 -0.45 -4.41 -5.06
C LEU A 7 -1.98 -4.43 -4.97
N VAL A 8 -2.59 -3.24 -4.98
CA VAL A 8 -4.06 -3.12 -4.94
C VAL A 8 -4.60 -3.24 -6.37
N THR A 9 -5.03 -4.45 -6.70
CA THR A 9 -5.72 -4.76 -7.95
C THR A 9 -7.16 -4.24 -7.93
N ALA A 10 -7.85 -4.27 -9.07
CA ALA A 10 -9.25 -3.84 -9.18
C ALA A 10 -10.19 -4.64 -8.26
N ASP A 11 -9.94 -5.94 -8.09
CA ASP A 11 -10.70 -6.81 -7.19
C ASP A 11 -10.52 -6.41 -5.71
N ILE A 12 -9.27 -6.17 -5.32
CA ILE A 12 -8.94 -5.70 -3.95
C ILE A 12 -9.54 -4.31 -3.72
N ALA A 13 -9.41 -3.41 -4.70
CA ALA A 13 -9.96 -2.05 -4.60
C ALA A 13 -11.49 -2.08 -4.42
N ALA A 14 -12.21 -2.87 -5.21
CA ALA A 14 -13.65 -3.04 -5.10
C ALA A 14 -14.06 -3.61 -3.72
N SER A 15 -13.32 -4.61 -3.23
CA SER A 15 -13.54 -5.20 -1.91
C SER A 15 -13.27 -4.25 -0.75
N LEU A 16 -12.34 -3.31 -0.92
CA LEU A 16 -11.99 -2.28 0.06
C LEU A 16 -12.85 -1.00 -0.08
N GLY A 17 -13.73 -0.91 -1.08
CA GLY A 17 -14.49 0.31 -1.39
C GLY A 17 -13.61 1.45 -1.94
N LEU A 18 -12.40 1.15 -2.41
CA LEU A 18 -11.54 2.08 -3.11
C LEU A 18 -12.08 2.29 -4.52
N GLY A 19 -12.50 3.51 -4.83
CA GLY A 19 -13.11 3.84 -6.13
C GLY A 19 -12.18 3.64 -7.35
N LYS A 20 -10.87 3.39 -7.14
CA LYS A 20 -9.90 3.11 -8.22
C LYS A 20 -8.88 2.05 -7.78
N PRO A 21 -8.52 1.11 -8.68
CA PRO A 21 -7.33 0.28 -8.49
C PRO A 21 -6.07 1.12 -8.45
N GLY A 22 -5.09 0.66 -7.69
CA GLY A 22 -3.80 1.32 -7.54
C GLY A 22 -3.41 1.55 -6.08
N GLY A 23 -2.11 1.58 -5.87
CA GLY A 23 -1.50 1.68 -4.57
C GLY A 23 -0.93 0.35 -4.07
N ALA A 24 -0.30 0.43 -2.91
CA ALA A 24 0.32 -0.69 -2.22
C ALA A 24 -0.34 -0.84 -0.84
N LEU A 25 -1.09 -1.93 -0.66
CA LEU A 25 -1.69 -2.31 0.61
C LEU A 25 -0.62 -2.94 1.49
N ILE A 26 -0.41 -2.40 2.70
CA ILE A 26 0.51 -2.97 3.66
C ILE A 26 -0.12 -4.23 4.27
N SER A 27 0.34 -5.40 3.84
CA SER A 27 -0.11 -6.70 4.35
C SER A 27 0.69 -7.16 5.57
N ARG A 28 1.95 -6.72 5.70
CA ARG A 28 2.77 -6.97 6.89
C ARG A 28 3.76 -5.85 7.14
N LEU A 29 3.83 -5.40 8.39
CA LEU A 29 4.79 -4.38 8.82
C LEU A 29 5.61 -4.87 10.01
N HIS A 30 6.93 -4.91 9.84
CA HIS A 30 7.83 -5.31 10.92
C HIS A 30 7.86 -4.23 12.02
N PRO A 31 7.88 -4.59 13.33
CA PRO A 31 7.89 -3.60 14.41
C PRO A 31 9.08 -2.64 14.38
N ALA A 32 10.24 -3.11 13.92
CA ALA A 32 11.43 -2.29 13.73
C ALA A 32 11.46 -1.52 12.38
N SER A 33 10.40 -1.58 11.56
CA SER A 33 10.35 -0.85 10.28
C SER A 33 10.24 0.66 10.50
N PRO A 34 10.98 1.49 9.72
CA PRO A 34 10.85 2.95 9.79
C PRO A 34 9.44 3.43 9.44
N LEU A 35 8.70 2.68 8.60
CA LEU A 35 7.31 3.01 8.26
C LEU A 35 6.37 2.93 9.47
N LYS A 36 6.66 2.04 10.43
CA LYS A 36 5.88 1.96 11.68
C LYS A 36 6.11 3.18 12.57
N LYS A 37 7.35 3.69 12.59
CA LYS A 37 7.68 4.95 13.28
C LYS A 37 7.03 6.16 12.61
N ALA A 38 6.81 6.08 11.30
CA ALA A 38 6.07 7.09 10.53
C ALA A 38 4.53 7.00 10.72
N GLY A 39 4.03 6.04 11.51
CA GLY A 39 2.61 5.90 11.83
C GLY A 39 1.81 4.99 10.90
N LEU A 40 2.45 4.33 9.94
CA LEU A 40 1.78 3.36 9.07
C LEU A 40 1.49 2.06 9.81
N ALA A 41 0.38 1.42 9.45
CA ALA A 41 -0.06 0.14 9.99
C ALA A 41 -0.39 -0.87 8.89
N VAL A 42 -0.61 -2.12 9.31
CA VAL A 42 -1.18 -3.15 8.42
C VAL A 42 -2.63 -2.76 8.11
N GLY A 43 -3.00 -2.81 6.84
CA GLY A 43 -4.30 -2.33 6.36
C GLY A 43 -4.27 -0.94 5.72
N ASP A 44 -3.19 -0.18 5.90
CA ASP A 44 -3.01 1.09 5.18
C ASP A 44 -2.73 0.85 3.70
N VAL A 45 -3.33 1.71 2.87
CA VAL A 45 -3.14 1.71 1.41
C VAL A 45 -2.32 2.93 1.01
N VAL A 46 -1.13 2.67 0.49
CA VAL A 46 -0.22 3.72 0.01
C VAL A 46 -0.53 4.00 -1.46
N THR A 47 -1.17 5.13 -1.74
CA THR A 47 -1.55 5.54 -3.10
C THR A 47 -0.46 6.36 -3.81
N SER A 48 0.51 6.89 -3.07
CA SER A 48 1.64 7.64 -3.60
C SER A 48 2.89 7.50 -2.72
N PHE A 49 4.07 7.51 -3.34
CA PHE A 49 5.35 7.50 -2.65
C PHE A 49 6.30 8.50 -3.30
N ASN A 50 6.97 9.32 -2.48
CA ASN A 50 7.88 10.37 -2.96
C ASN A 50 7.25 11.31 -4.01
N GLY A 51 5.96 11.62 -3.84
CA GLY A 51 5.20 12.46 -4.78
C GLY A 51 4.83 11.78 -6.10
N LYS A 52 5.21 10.51 -6.31
CA LYS A 52 4.76 9.70 -7.46
C LYS A 52 3.58 8.85 -7.06
N ALA A 53 2.50 8.90 -7.85
CA ALA A 53 1.38 7.99 -7.66
C ALA A 53 1.85 6.55 -7.86
N ILE A 54 1.54 5.67 -6.90
CA ILE A 54 1.73 4.23 -7.07
C ILE A 54 0.54 3.76 -7.88
N ARG A 55 0.70 3.83 -9.21
CA ARG A 55 -0.20 3.18 -10.15
C ARG A 55 0.43 1.85 -10.52
N ASP A 56 -0.41 0.83 -10.60
CA ASP A 56 -0.03 -0.49 -11.09
C ASP A 56 0.78 -0.33 -12.39
N PRO A 57 2.07 -0.72 -12.42
CA PRO A 57 2.90 -0.58 -13.61
C PRO A 57 2.69 -1.80 -14.52
N SER A 58 1.48 -2.00 -15.02
CA SER A 58 1.31 -2.70 -16.29
C SER A 58 1.69 -1.78 -17.47
N GLU A 59 2.72 -0.95 -17.29
CA GLU A 59 3.52 -0.30 -18.33
C GLU A 59 4.95 -0.84 -18.25
#